data_AF-A0A6V7KAW9-F1
#
_entry.id   AF-A0A6V7KAW9-F1
#
_cell.length_a   1.000
_cell.length_b   1.000
_cell.length_c   1.000
_cell.angle_alpha   90.00
_cell.angle_beta   90.00
_cell.angle_gamma   90.00
#
_symmetry.space_group_name_H-M   'P 1'
#
loop_
_entity.id
_entity.type
_entity.pdbx_description
1 polymer ?
#
loop_
_entity_poly.entity_id
_entity_poly.type
_entity_poly.pdbx_seq_one_letter_code
_entity_poly.pdbx_strand_id
1 'polypeptide(L)'
;KSAIEMYEDVVQLREKLLAAGGKDPGKIDAVQLLCDQSLNSPGSGETTFVVDSTVTKEFVSSIQLQLEDLSKNLFDVCKDTLQKYSKVLNHLTSIDRKEPESLLELKEFEVDHENLMTRLEAARKVEDDFRNGVMSKIAILWSEIDACRIRIKHLESAGDGMANQLRSKLNSEVEKLKELKDRKSTVDSQLQKAKLRIKELEGRVEEDEGKITQLQASVKNFEALVKQKDGSAEQRIKELQKLLKNSEAAVAKLESQRDSLES
;
A
#
# COMPACT_ATOMS: atom_id res chain seq x y z
N LYS A 1 0.37 -2.93 -19.40
CA LYS A 1 -0.04 -4.31 -19.12
C LYS A 1 -1.39 -4.27 -18.43
N SER A 2 -2.38 -4.95 -18.98
CA SER A 2 -3.72 -5.03 -18.38
C SER A 2 -3.65 -5.81 -17.05
N ALA A 3 -4.55 -5.54 -16.11
CA ALA A 3 -4.66 -6.31 -14.87
C ALA A 3 -4.87 -7.81 -15.13
N ILE A 4 -5.49 -8.14 -16.27
CA ILE A 4 -5.71 -9.51 -16.75
C ILE A 4 -4.38 -10.16 -17.13
N GLU A 5 -3.52 -9.48 -17.89
CA GLU A 5 -2.21 -10.00 -18.29
C GLU A 5 -1.32 -10.26 -17.07
N MET A 6 -1.41 -9.41 -16.04
CA MET A 6 -0.69 -9.63 -14.79
C MET A 6 -1.26 -10.80 -13.98
N TYR A 7 -2.58 -10.99 -13.96
CA TYR A 7 -3.20 -12.16 -13.34
C TYR A 7 -2.76 -13.45 -14.02
N GLU A 8 -2.78 -13.48 -15.36
CA GLU A 8 -2.29 -14.62 -16.16
C GLU A 8 -0.80 -14.89 -15.93
N ASP A 9 0.04 -13.86 -15.93
CA ASP A 9 1.47 -13.98 -15.64
C ASP A 9 1.73 -14.62 -14.26
N VAL A 10 0.94 -14.22 -13.24
CA VAL A 10 1.09 -14.74 -11.87
C VAL A 10 0.56 -16.17 -11.74
N VAL A 11 -0.55 -16.52 -12.40
CA VAL A 11 -1.07 -17.89 -12.44
C VAL A 11 -0.06 -18.83 -13.10
N GLN A 12 0.53 -18.42 -14.24
CA GLN A 12 1.59 -19.19 -14.90
C GLN A 12 2.84 -19.34 -14.02
N LEU A 13 3.20 -18.31 -13.26
CA LEU A 13 4.32 -18.38 -12.33
C LEU A 13 4.06 -19.40 -11.21
N ARG A 14 2.84 -19.42 -10.68
CA ARG A 14 2.43 -20.39 -9.65
C ARG A 14 2.50 -21.82 -10.17
N GLU A 15 1.99 -22.08 -11.38
CA GLU A 15 2.06 -23.41 -11.98
C GLU A 15 3.51 -23.87 -12.20
N LYS A 16 4.38 -22.98 -12.67
CA LYS A 16 5.82 -23.28 -12.82
C LYS A 16 6.50 -23.54 -11.48
N LEU A 17 6.14 -22.80 -10.43
CA LEU A 17 6.66 -23.00 -9.08
C LEU A 17 6.26 -24.38 -8.54
N LEU A 18 4.99 -24.78 -8.75
CA LEU A 18 4.49 -26.10 -8.36
C LEU A 18 5.17 -27.23 -9.15
N ALA A 19 5.36 -27.05 -10.46
CA ALA A 19 6.07 -28.01 -11.31
C ALA A 19 7.54 -28.19 -10.88
N ALA A 20 8.16 -27.14 -10.31
CA ALA A 20 9.50 -27.19 -9.75
C ALA A 20 9.57 -27.76 -8.31
N GLY A 21 8.44 -28.26 -7.76
CA GLY A 21 8.38 -28.82 -6.41
C GLY A 21 8.33 -27.77 -5.29
N GLY A 22 8.02 -26.51 -5.62
CA GLY A 22 7.84 -25.43 -4.65
C GLY A 22 6.53 -25.55 -3.87
N LYS A 23 6.47 -24.91 -2.70
CA LYS A 23 5.24 -24.85 -1.89
C LYS A 23 4.20 -23.94 -2.54
N ASP A 24 2.94 -24.38 -2.52
CA ASP A 24 1.81 -23.63 -3.08
C ASP A 24 1.56 -22.34 -2.28
N PRO A 25 1.63 -21.14 -2.90
CA PRO A 25 1.31 -19.89 -2.24
C PRO A 25 -0.19 -19.66 -1.99
N GLY A 26 -1.08 -20.55 -2.47
CA GLY A 26 -2.53 -20.47 -2.28
C GLY A 26 -3.30 -20.06 -3.55
N LYS A 27 -4.63 -20.10 -3.49
CA LYS A 27 -5.52 -19.71 -4.60
C LYS A 27 -5.58 -18.20 -4.74
N ILE A 28 -5.42 -17.71 -5.96
CA ILE A 28 -5.59 -16.29 -6.30
C ILE A 28 -7.02 -16.12 -6.78
N ASP A 29 -7.82 -15.34 -6.04
CA ASP A 29 -9.21 -15.06 -6.40
C ASP A 29 -9.28 -14.49 -7.82
N ALA A 30 -10.23 -15.01 -8.62
CA ALA A 30 -10.39 -14.59 -10.00
C ALA A 30 -10.71 -13.09 -10.06
N VAL A 31 -9.98 -12.36 -10.91
CA VAL A 31 -10.27 -10.95 -11.17
C VAL A 31 -11.60 -10.89 -11.92
N GLN A 32 -12.69 -10.66 -11.18
CA GLN A 32 -14.01 -10.50 -11.76
C GLN A 32 -14.09 -9.12 -12.42
N LEU A 33 -14.02 -9.11 -13.74
CA LEU A 33 -14.24 -7.91 -14.55
C LEU A 33 -15.70 -7.47 -14.42
N LEU A 34 -15.92 -6.40 -13.66
CA LEU A 34 -17.01 -5.45 -13.94
C LEU A 34 -16.63 -4.69 -15.22
N CYS A 35 -16.68 -5.37 -16.36
CA CYS A 35 -16.48 -4.77 -17.66
C CYS A 35 -17.82 -4.20 -18.13
N ASP A 36 -18.11 -2.97 -17.71
CA ASP A 36 -18.84 -1.97 -18.49
C ASP A 36 -18.66 -0.62 -17.80
N GLN A 37 -17.45 -0.07 -17.90
CA GLN A 37 -17.23 1.36 -17.87
C GLN A 37 -15.83 1.66 -18.42
N SER A 38 -15.83 2.11 -19.68
CA SER A 38 -14.78 2.83 -20.38
C SER A 38 -13.73 3.47 -19.47
N LEU A 39 -12.53 2.88 -19.48
CA LEU A 39 -11.29 3.51 -19.03
C LEU A 39 -11.01 4.77 -19.85
N ASN A 40 -10.94 5.91 -19.17
CA ASN A 40 -10.02 6.99 -19.52
C ASN A 40 -9.15 7.28 -18.30
N SER A 41 -7.85 7.12 -18.48
CA SER A 41 -6.76 7.54 -17.59
C SER A 41 -5.63 7.98 -18.53
N PRO A 42 -4.75 8.97 -18.22
CA PRO A 42 -4.24 9.23 -16.88
C PRO A 42 -3.86 10.69 -16.53
N GLY A 43 -3.89 10.98 -15.23
CA GLY A 43 -3.02 11.98 -14.62
C GLY A 43 -3.72 13.24 -14.10
N SER A 44 -3.51 13.50 -12.81
CA SER A 44 -3.72 14.78 -12.14
C SER A 44 -5.17 15.27 -12.06
N GLY A 45 -5.72 15.16 -10.86
CA GLY A 45 -7.01 15.72 -10.51
C GLY A 45 -7.82 14.70 -9.73
N GLU A 46 -7.85 14.87 -8.41
CA GLU A 46 -9.02 14.52 -7.62
C GLU A 46 -10.22 15.24 -8.23
N THR A 47 -10.82 14.69 -9.29
CA THR A 47 -12.19 15.02 -9.62
C THR A 47 -13.04 14.12 -8.73
N THR A 48 -13.21 14.55 -7.48
CA THR A 48 -14.45 14.29 -6.76
C THR A 48 -15.55 14.58 -7.77
N PHE A 49 -16.22 13.52 -8.25
CA PHE A 49 -17.47 13.68 -8.98
C PHE A 49 -18.44 14.27 -7.96
N VAL A 50 -18.43 15.60 -7.86
CA VAL A 50 -19.51 16.34 -7.23
C VAL A 50 -20.67 16.10 -8.15
N VAL A 51 -21.45 15.05 -7.83
CA VAL A 51 -22.79 14.89 -8.38
C VAL A 51 -23.57 16.04 -7.78
N ASP A 52 -23.48 17.21 -8.44
CA ASP A 52 -24.37 18.34 -8.22
C ASP A 52 -25.75 17.83 -8.63
N SER A 53 -26.42 17.27 -7.63
CA SER A 53 -27.72 16.66 -7.80
C SER A 53 -28.69 17.76 -8.18
N THR A 54 -29.26 17.63 -9.38
CA THR A 54 -30.27 18.53 -9.95
C THR A 54 -31.52 18.64 -9.09
N VAL A 55 -31.74 17.70 -8.17
CA VAL A 55 -32.80 17.75 -7.18
C VAL A 55 -32.28 18.54 -5.98
N THR A 56 -32.67 19.82 -5.92
CA THR A 56 -32.40 20.73 -4.81
C THR A 56 -33.65 20.91 -3.95
N LYS A 57 -33.50 21.56 -2.78
CA LYS A 57 -34.65 21.89 -1.93
C LYS A 57 -35.61 22.84 -2.66
N GLU A 58 -35.05 23.74 -3.45
CA GLU A 58 -35.77 24.70 -4.29
C GLU A 58 -36.59 23.98 -5.38
N PHE A 59 -36.05 22.90 -5.97
CA PHE A 59 -36.79 22.07 -6.92
C PHE A 59 -38.03 21.41 -6.28
N VAL A 60 -37.89 20.86 -5.07
CA VAL A 60 -39.01 20.29 -4.31
C VAL A 60 -40.07 21.37 -4.00
N SER A 61 -39.63 22.55 -3.56
CA SER A 61 -40.53 23.69 -3.33
C SER A 61 -41.24 24.17 -4.61
N SER A 62 -40.56 24.12 -5.77
CA SER A 62 -41.16 24.46 -7.06
C SER A 62 -42.27 23.48 -7.45
N ILE A 63 -42.06 22.17 -7.25
CA ILE A 63 -43.09 21.15 -7.53
C ILE A 63 -44.32 21.38 -6.63
N GLN A 64 -44.10 21.69 -5.36
CA GLN A 64 -45.19 21.97 -4.42
C GLN A 64 -46.06 23.14 -4.90
N LEU A 65 -45.42 24.26 -5.26
CA LEU A 65 -46.11 25.45 -5.74
C LEU A 65 -46.87 25.19 -7.05
N GLN A 66 -46.27 24.44 -7.98
CA GLN A 66 -46.91 24.10 -9.25
C GLN A 66 -48.14 23.21 -9.07
N LEU A 67 -48.09 22.23 -8.16
CA LEU A 67 -49.23 21.37 -7.83
C LEU A 67 -50.36 22.19 -7.18
N GLU A 68 -50.03 23.11 -6.29
CA GLU A 68 -51.01 23.97 -5.62
C GLU A 68 -51.72 24.90 -6.61
N ASP A 69 -50.97 25.54 -7.50
CA ASP A 69 -51.54 26.48 -8.49
C ASP A 69 -52.45 25.77 -9.49
N LEU A 70 -52.05 24.59 -9.99
CA LEU A 70 -52.83 23.82 -10.96
C LEU A 70 -54.20 23.40 -10.39
N SER A 71 -54.21 22.84 -9.18
CA SER A 71 -55.44 22.39 -8.52
C SER A 71 -56.36 23.56 -8.19
N LYS A 72 -55.81 24.67 -7.69
CA LYS A 72 -56.57 25.88 -7.36
C LYS A 72 -57.30 26.45 -8.58
N ASN A 73 -56.58 26.60 -9.70
CA ASN A 73 -57.14 27.14 -10.93
C ASN A 73 -58.33 26.30 -11.43
N LEU A 74 -58.22 24.96 -11.39
CA LEU A 74 -59.31 24.06 -11.82
C LEU A 74 -60.56 24.22 -10.93
N PHE A 75 -60.38 24.21 -9.61
CA PHE A 75 -61.50 24.33 -8.69
C PHE A 75 -62.17 25.71 -8.72
N ASP A 76 -61.42 26.77 -8.99
CA ASP A 76 -61.95 28.12 -9.12
C ASP A 76 -62.86 28.24 -10.37
N VAL A 77 -62.49 27.63 -11.50
CA VAL A 77 -63.35 27.59 -12.70
C VAL A 77 -64.63 26.80 -12.46
N CYS A 78 -64.55 25.63 -11.81
CA CYS A 78 -65.73 24.83 -11.47
C CYS A 78 -66.67 25.60 -10.52
N LYS A 79 -66.10 26.28 -9.52
CA LYS A 79 -66.86 27.09 -8.56
C LYS A 79 -67.53 28.28 -9.24
N ASP A 80 -66.84 29.03 -10.10
CA ASP A 80 -67.42 30.15 -10.85
C ASP A 80 -68.56 29.69 -11.77
N THR A 81 -68.39 28.55 -12.43
CA THR A 81 -69.43 27.96 -13.30
C THR A 81 -70.69 27.60 -12.51
N LEU A 82 -70.53 26.94 -11.36
CA LEU A 82 -71.64 26.60 -10.47
C LEU A 82 -72.31 27.87 -9.88
N GLN A 83 -71.53 28.88 -9.51
CA GLN A 83 -72.10 30.17 -9.06
C GLN A 83 -72.92 30.86 -10.16
N LYS A 84 -72.46 30.84 -11.41
CA LYS A 84 -73.23 31.37 -12.55
C LYS A 84 -74.51 30.56 -12.78
N TYR A 85 -74.44 29.23 -12.65
CA TYR A 85 -75.60 28.35 -12.73
C TYR A 85 -76.65 28.69 -11.66
N SER A 86 -76.23 28.87 -10.40
CA SER A 86 -77.10 29.30 -9.30
C SER A 86 -77.78 30.64 -9.58
N LYS A 87 -77.06 31.62 -10.14
CA LYS A 87 -77.64 32.93 -10.53
C LYS A 87 -78.72 32.79 -11.60
N VAL A 88 -78.49 31.96 -12.62
CA VAL A 88 -79.48 31.69 -13.69
C VAL A 88 -80.70 31.00 -13.08
N LEU A 89 -80.49 30.01 -12.23
CA LEU A 89 -81.56 29.27 -11.58
C LEU A 89 -82.43 30.19 -10.72
N ASN A 90 -81.81 31.02 -9.86
CA ASN A 90 -82.53 32.03 -9.06
C ASN A 90 -83.34 33.01 -9.94
N HIS A 91 -82.81 33.41 -11.09
CA HIS A 91 -83.53 34.25 -12.03
C HIS A 91 -84.75 33.53 -12.64
N LEU A 92 -84.60 32.25 -13.01
CA LEU A 92 -85.71 31.44 -13.52
C LEU A 92 -86.80 31.20 -12.46
N THR A 93 -86.42 31.02 -11.19
CA THR A 93 -87.36 30.89 -10.07
C THR A 93 -88.13 32.18 -9.80
N SER A 94 -87.56 33.35 -10.13
CA SER A 94 -88.20 34.66 -9.95
C SER A 94 -89.23 35.03 -11.04
N ILE A 95 -89.27 34.31 -12.16
CA ILE A 95 -90.23 34.51 -13.24
C ILE A 95 -91.55 33.80 -12.86
N ASP A 96 -92.68 34.52 -12.85
CA ASP A 96 -94.01 33.99 -12.54
C ASP A 96 -94.45 32.93 -13.57
N ARG A 97 -94.13 31.66 -13.30
CA ARG A 97 -94.48 30.51 -14.15
C ARG A 97 -95.73 29.83 -13.60
N LYS A 98 -96.80 29.83 -14.40
CA LYS A 98 -98.09 29.21 -14.06
C LYS A 98 -98.18 27.72 -14.41
N GLU A 99 -97.14 27.15 -15.02
CA GLU A 99 -97.11 25.74 -15.42
C GLU A 99 -96.41 24.87 -14.36
N PRO A 100 -97.14 23.95 -13.71
CA PRO A 100 -96.62 23.14 -12.60
C PRO A 100 -95.49 22.17 -13.00
N GLU A 101 -95.42 21.77 -14.27
CA GLU A 101 -94.37 20.88 -14.80
C GLU A 101 -93.00 21.59 -14.83
N SER A 102 -92.97 22.85 -15.27
CA SER A 102 -91.76 23.69 -15.29
C SER A 102 -91.21 24.04 -13.89
N LEU A 103 -92.08 24.04 -12.88
CA LEU A 103 -91.70 24.21 -11.47
C LEU A 103 -91.04 22.96 -10.89
N LEU A 104 -91.49 21.77 -11.33
CA LEU A 104 -90.92 20.49 -10.91
C LEU A 104 -89.50 20.32 -11.47
N GLU A 105 -89.30 20.60 -12.76
CA GLU A 105 -87.99 20.58 -13.42
C GLU A 105 -87.01 21.55 -12.75
N LEU A 106 -87.46 22.76 -12.39
CA LEU A 106 -86.61 23.75 -11.74
C LEU A 106 -86.13 23.29 -10.36
N LYS A 107 -87.00 22.61 -9.60
CA LYS A 107 -86.66 22.03 -8.31
C LYS A 107 -85.70 20.84 -8.43
N GLU A 108 -85.83 20.04 -9.50
CA GLU A 108 -84.86 18.99 -9.83
C GLU A 108 -83.48 19.60 -10.14
N PHE A 109 -83.43 20.69 -10.91
CA PHE A 109 -82.20 21.43 -11.17
C PHE A 109 -81.57 22.07 -9.92
N GLU A 110 -82.37 22.51 -8.94
CA GLU A 110 -81.88 22.98 -7.63
C GLU A 110 -81.18 21.85 -6.88
N VAL A 111 -81.80 20.68 -6.82
CA VAL A 111 -81.23 19.51 -6.15
C VAL A 111 -79.94 19.06 -6.84
N ASP A 112 -79.91 19.06 -8.18
CA ASP A 112 -78.71 18.72 -8.95
C ASP A 112 -77.58 19.73 -8.73
N HIS A 113 -77.89 21.02 -8.61
CA HIS A 113 -76.91 22.04 -8.29
C HIS A 113 -76.23 21.80 -6.93
N GLU A 114 -77.03 21.55 -5.89
CA GLU A 114 -76.54 21.27 -4.54
C GLU A 114 -75.72 19.97 -4.50
N ASN A 115 -76.14 18.94 -5.26
CA ASN A 115 -75.39 17.70 -5.42
C ASN A 115 -74.03 17.96 -6.11
N LEU A 116 -73.99 18.76 -7.18
CA LEU A 116 -72.75 19.14 -7.86
C LEU A 116 -71.81 19.93 -6.96
N MET A 117 -72.33 20.87 -6.16
CA MET A 117 -71.55 21.61 -5.17
C MET A 117 -70.94 20.66 -4.12
N THR A 118 -71.74 19.75 -3.58
CA THR A 118 -71.29 18.75 -2.60
C THR A 118 -70.20 17.85 -3.20
N ARG A 119 -70.38 17.38 -4.45
CA ARG A 119 -69.39 16.56 -5.16
C ARG A 119 -68.10 17.33 -5.45
N LEU A 120 -68.19 18.62 -5.77
CA LEU A 120 -67.02 19.47 -5.99
C LEU A 120 -66.20 19.64 -4.71
N GLU A 121 -66.87 19.85 -3.57
CA GLU A 121 -66.20 19.94 -2.26
C GLU A 121 -65.57 18.62 -1.83
N ALA A 122 -66.26 17.49 -2.05
CA ALA A 122 -65.72 16.17 -1.79
C ALA A 122 -64.49 15.87 -2.67
N ALA A 123 -64.54 16.22 -3.96
CA ALA A 123 -63.42 16.06 -4.88
C ALA A 123 -62.22 16.93 -4.47
N ARG A 124 -62.46 18.18 -4.03
CA ARG A 124 -61.43 19.07 -3.49
C ARG A 124 -60.73 18.46 -2.29
N LYS A 125 -61.50 17.92 -1.33
CA LYS A 125 -60.94 17.26 -0.16
C LYS A 125 -60.06 16.05 -0.52
N VAL A 126 -60.51 15.22 -1.45
CA VAL A 126 -59.73 14.05 -1.91
C VAL A 126 -58.42 14.48 -2.58
N GLU A 127 -58.44 15.53 -3.39
CA GLU A 127 -57.23 16.09 -4.02
C GLU A 127 -56.28 16.68 -2.97
N ASP A 128 -56.78 17.44 -2.01
CA ASP A 128 -55.98 18.00 -0.91
C ASP A 128 -55.30 16.88 -0.10
N ASP A 129 -56.04 15.82 0.26
CA ASP A 129 -55.52 14.65 0.98
C ASP A 129 -54.44 13.92 0.16
N PHE A 130 -54.68 13.71 -1.14
CA PHE A 130 -53.70 13.11 -2.05
C PHE A 130 -52.43 13.95 -2.17
N ARG A 131 -52.57 15.26 -2.39
CA ARG A 131 -51.46 16.21 -2.50
C ARG A 131 -50.63 16.23 -1.22
N ASN A 132 -51.27 16.32 -0.06
CA ASN A 132 -50.59 16.25 1.24
C ASN A 132 -49.82 14.93 1.41
N GLY A 133 -50.42 13.81 0.99
CA GLY A 133 -49.76 12.51 0.99
C GLY A 133 -48.53 12.43 0.07
N VAL A 134 -48.62 13.00 -1.14
CA VAL A 134 -47.48 13.08 -2.07
C VAL A 134 -46.38 13.98 -1.51
N MET A 135 -46.72 15.15 -1.00
CA MET A 135 -45.74 16.09 -0.42
C MET A 135 -45.04 15.50 0.81
N SER A 136 -45.76 14.78 1.66
CA SER A 136 -45.16 14.06 2.79
C SER A 136 -44.14 13.02 2.33
N LYS A 137 -44.47 12.22 1.31
CA LYS A 137 -43.53 11.23 0.73
C LYS A 137 -42.30 11.90 0.11
N ILE A 138 -42.48 13.02 -0.61
CA ILE A 138 -41.37 13.79 -1.18
C ILE A 138 -40.46 14.32 -0.07
N ALA A 139 -41.02 14.83 1.03
CA ALA A 139 -40.24 15.32 2.17
C ALA A 139 -39.41 14.20 2.85
N ILE A 140 -39.99 13.00 3.00
CA ILE A 140 -39.27 11.83 3.55
C ILE A 140 -38.11 11.44 2.63
N LEU A 141 -38.37 11.26 1.33
CA LEU A 141 -37.34 10.92 0.35
C LEU A 141 -36.23 11.97 0.30
N TRP A 142 -36.59 13.26 0.42
CA TRP A 142 -35.62 14.34 0.48
C TRP A 142 -34.70 14.23 1.71
N SER A 143 -35.27 13.94 2.89
CA SER A 143 -34.50 13.73 4.12
C SER A 143 -33.57 12.52 4.02
N GLU A 144 -34.00 11.44 3.38
CA GLU A 144 -33.17 10.25 3.17
C GLU A 144 -32.01 10.53 2.21
N ILE A 145 -32.26 11.26 1.12
CA ILE A 145 -31.23 11.70 0.18
C ILE A 145 -30.19 12.58 0.89
N ASP A 146 -30.64 13.53 1.72
CA ASP A 146 -29.74 14.41 2.46
C ASP A 146 -28.88 13.63 3.48
N ALA A 147 -29.47 12.69 4.22
CA ALA A 147 -28.74 11.80 5.11
C ALA A 147 -27.70 10.95 4.36
N CYS A 148 -28.05 10.42 3.19
CA CYS A 148 -27.12 9.71 2.31
C CYS A 148 -25.97 10.61 1.85
N ARG A 149 -26.24 11.85 1.44
CA ARG A 149 -25.20 12.83 1.05
C ARG A 149 -24.23 13.11 2.20
N ILE A 150 -24.74 13.31 3.42
CA ILE A 150 -23.90 13.49 4.61
C ILE A 150 -23.03 12.26 4.86
N ARG A 151 -23.61 11.06 4.76
CA ARG A 151 -22.88 9.80 4.94
C ARG A 151 -21.78 9.61 3.89
N ILE A 152 -22.05 9.95 2.62
CA ILE A 152 -21.05 9.90 1.54
C ILE A 152 -19.88 10.83 1.87
N LYS A 153 -20.15 12.10 2.21
CA LYS A 153 -19.10 13.06 2.60
C LYS A 153 -18.27 12.57 3.78
N HIS A 154 -18.92 11.95 4.77
CA HIS A 154 -18.20 11.38 5.90
C HIS A 154 -17.29 10.21 5.47
N LEU A 155 -17.78 9.30 4.64
CA LEU A 155 -17.00 8.18 4.13
C LEU A 155 -15.84 8.64 3.24
N GLU A 156 -16.04 9.66 2.40
CA GLU A 156 -14.97 10.28 1.62
C GLU A 156 -13.88 10.83 2.53
N SER A 157 -14.26 11.64 3.53
CA SER A 157 -13.29 12.20 4.48
C SER A 157 -12.53 11.13 5.29
N ALA A 158 -13.20 10.04 5.66
CA ALA A 158 -12.57 8.90 6.33
C ALA A 158 -11.62 8.14 5.39
N GLY A 159 -12.02 7.97 4.12
CA GLY A 159 -11.20 7.39 3.06
C GLY A 159 -9.91 8.18 2.85
N ASP A 160 -10.01 9.50 2.72
CA ASP A 160 -8.87 10.40 2.56
C ASP A 160 -7.95 10.35 3.78
N GLY A 161 -8.51 10.32 5.00
CA GLY A 161 -7.76 10.16 6.24
C GLY A 161 -6.93 8.86 6.25
N MET A 162 -7.54 7.74 5.88
CA MET A 162 -6.85 6.44 5.78
C MET A 162 -5.79 6.44 4.68
N ALA A 163 -6.09 7.00 3.51
CA ALA A 163 -5.16 7.10 2.39
C ALA A 163 -3.91 7.92 2.77
N ASN A 164 -4.09 9.05 3.45
CA ASN A 164 -3.00 9.88 3.95
C ASN A 164 -2.17 9.16 5.02
N GLN A 165 -2.82 8.42 5.92
CA GLN A 165 -2.10 7.62 6.92
C GLN A 165 -1.25 6.52 6.27
N LEU A 166 -1.79 5.80 5.29
CA LEU A 166 -1.07 4.78 4.54
C LEU A 166 0.10 5.36 3.75
N ARG A 167 -0.11 6.51 3.08
CA ARG A 167 0.94 7.23 2.36
C ARG A 167 2.08 7.65 3.29
N SER A 168 1.77 8.16 4.48
CA SER A 168 2.77 8.52 5.48
C SER A 168 3.57 7.31 5.97
N LYS A 169 2.90 6.19 6.29
CA LYS A 169 3.56 4.93 6.67
C LYS A 169 4.46 4.40 5.56
N LEU A 170 3.99 4.41 4.31
CA LEU A 170 4.77 3.96 3.17
C LEU A 170 6.04 4.80 3.00
N ASN A 171 5.93 6.12 3.08
CA ASN A 171 7.09 7.01 3.00
C ASN A 171 8.11 6.73 4.12
N SER A 172 7.63 6.48 5.35
CA SER A 172 8.51 6.11 6.47
C SER A 172 9.26 4.80 6.21
N GLU A 173 8.59 3.77 5.68
CA GLU A 173 9.23 2.49 5.35
C GLU A 173 10.22 2.62 4.18
N VAL A 174 9.93 3.48 3.20
CA VAL A 174 10.85 3.78 2.09
C VAL A 174 12.15 4.41 2.60
N GLU A 175 12.07 5.36 3.54
CA GLU A 175 13.28 5.95 4.14
C GLU A 175 14.06 4.94 4.99
N LYS A 176 13.39 4.09 5.77
CA LYS A 176 14.06 3.00 6.49
C LYS A 176 14.78 2.04 5.56
N LEU A 177 14.17 1.68 4.43
CA LEU A 177 14.79 0.82 3.42
C LEU A 177 16.03 1.47 2.81
N LYS A 178 15.99 2.78 2.58
CA LYS A 178 17.14 3.55 2.10
C LYS A 178 18.29 3.54 3.11
N GLU A 179 18.00 3.81 4.38
CA GLU A 179 19.01 3.73 5.46
C GLU A 179 19.62 2.33 5.58
N LEU A 180 18.79 1.28 5.51
CA LEU A 180 19.26 -0.11 5.54
C LEU A 180 20.16 -0.43 4.34
N LYS A 181 19.84 0.09 3.15
CA LYS A 181 20.66 -0.08 1.94
C LYS A 181 22.03 0.59 2.10
N ASP A 182 22.08 1.79 2.66
CA ASP A 182 23.33 2.52 2.91
C ASP A 182 24.19 1.82 3.97
N ARG A 183 23.55 1.32 5.03
CA ARG A 183 24.22 0.53 6.07
C ARG A 183 24.79 -0.78 5.50
N LYS A 184 24.03 -1.47 4.64
CA LYS A 184 24.51 -2.68 3.93
C LYS A 184 25.74 -2.36 3.09
N SER A 185 25.69 -1.29 2.28
CA SER A 185 26.82 -0.86 1.45
C SER A 185 28.08 -0.56 2.30
N THR A 186 27.91 0.05 3.46
CA THR A 186 29.00 0.32 4.39
C THR A 186 29.62 -0.98 4.93
N VAL A 187 28.80 -1.93 5.35
CA VAL A 187 29.26 -3.24 5.84
C VAL A 187 29.96 -4.02 4.73
N ASP A 188 29.41 -4.03 3.51
CA ASP A 188 30.03 -4.69 2.35
C ASP A 188 31.43 -4.11 2.07
N SER A 189 31.59 -2.78 2.14
CA SER A 189 32.89 -2.12 1.97
C SER A 189 33.90 -2.51 3.07
N GLN A 190 33.45 -2.56 4.33
CA GLN A 190 34.30 -3.02 5.45
C GLN A 190 34.73 -4.48 5.28
N LEU A 191 33.81 -5.35 4.83
CA LEU A 191 34.11 -6.75 4.59
C LEU A 191 35.16 -6.91 3.48
N GLN A 192 35.09 -6.13 2.41
CA GLN A 192 36.11 -6.16 1.35
C GLN A 192 37.49 -5.72 1.87
N LYS A 193 37.55 -4.65 2.68
CA LYS A 193 38.81 -4.21 3.32
C LYS A 193 39.38 -5.29 4.23
N ALA A 194 38.54 -5.95 5.03
CA ALA A 194 38.97 -7.04 5.90
C ALA A 194 39.53 -8.22 5.08
N LYS A 195 38.87 -8.61 3.98
CA LYS A 195 39.37 -9.67 3.08
C LYS A 195 40.74 -9.35 2.48
N LEU A 196 40.95 -8.11 2.04
CA LEU A 196 42.26 -7.68 1.54
C LEU A 196 43.33 -7.74 2.63
N ARG A 197 43.00 -7.28 3.84
CA ARG A 197 43.93 -7.31 4.96
C ARG A 197 44.31 -8.73 5.38
N ILE A 198 43.37 -9.67 5.32
CA ILE A 198 43.64 -11.10 5.56
C ILE A 198 44.64 -11.62 4.52
N LYS A 199 44.41 -11.37 3.22
CA LYS A 199 45.35 -11.79 2.16
C LYS A 199 46.75 -11.22 2.34
N GLU A 200 46.86 -9.94 2.74
CA GLU A 200 48.16 -9.34 3.05
C GLU A 200 48.87 -10.00 4.23
N LEU A 201 48.10 -10.39 5.26
CA LEU A 201 48.65 -11.09 6.43
C LEU A 201 49.10 -12.50 6.05
N GLU A 202 48.30 -13.23 5.28
CA GLU A 202 48.64 -14.55 4.74
C GLU A 202 49.95 -14.50 3.96
N GLY A 203 50.11 -13.52 3.06
CA GLY A 203 51.36 -13.36 2.31
C GLY A 203 52.58 -13.04 3.17
N ARG A 204 52.41 -12.23 4.24
CA ARG A 204 53.50 -11.98 5.20
C ARG A 204 53.90 -13.23 5.99
N VAL A 205 52.93 -14.04 6.39
CA VAL A 205 53.18 -15.31 7.08
C VAL A 205 53.98 -16.25 6.18
N GLU A 206 53.60 -16.38 4.91
CA GLU A 206 54.34 -17.20 3.93
C GLU A 206 55.78 -16.70 3.72
N GLU A 207 55.99 -15.38 3.65
CA GLU A 207 57.33 -14.78 3.56
C GLU A 207 58.19 -15.11 4.80
N ASP A 208 57.62 -14.97 5.99
CA ASP A 208 58.32 -15.24 7.25
C ASP A 208 58.61 -16.74 7.43
N GLU A 209 57.71 -17.63 7.00
CA GLU A 209 57.96 -19.07 6.92
C GLU A 209 59.16 -19.39 6.00
N GLY A 210 59.27 -18.70 4.86
CA GLY A 210 60.42 -18.79 3.97
C GLY A 210 61.73 -18.37 4.65
N LYS A 211 61.73 -17.23 5.36
CA LYS A 211 62.90 -16.76 6.14
C LYS A 211 63.30 -17.74 7.23
N ILE A 212 62.33 -18.29 7.97
CA ILE A 212 62.57 -19.30 9.02
C ILE A 212 63.25 -20.53 8.40
N THR A 213 62.76 -21.00 7.26
CA THR A 213 63.35 -22.16 6.56
C THR A 213 64.80 -21.89 6.14
N GLN A 214 65.09 -20.69 5.61
CA GLN A 214 66.45 -20.28 5.25
C GLN A 214 67.39 -20.17 6.46
N LEU A 215 66.89 -19.62 7.57
CA LEU A 215 67.64 -19.56 8.83
C LEU A 215 67.93 -20.95 9.38
N GLN A 216 66.95 -21.85 9.37
CA GLN A 216 67.15 -23.25 9.79
C GLN A 216 68.21 -23.96 8.95
N ALA A 217 68.22 -23.75 7.62
CA ALA A 217 69.27 -24.29 6.75
C ALA A 217 70.66 -23.71 7.09
N SER A 218 70.73 -22.40 7.36
CA SER A 218 71.96 -21.71 7.75
C SER A 218 72.51 -22.25 9.08
N VAL A 219 71.64 -22.44 10.09
CA VAL A 219 72.01 -23.03 11.39
C VAL A 219 72.58 -24.43 11.21
N LYS A 220 71.92 -25.30 10.44
CA LYS A 220 72.44 -26.65 10.14
C LYS A 220 73.82 -26.62 9.49
N ASN A 221 74.06 -25.69 8.58
CA ASN A 221 75.38 -25.52 7.95
C ASN A 221 76.44 -25.08 8.96
N PHE A 222 76.13 -24.14 9.85
CA PHE A 222 77.04 -23.72 10.91
C PHE A 222 77.32 -24.86 11.90
N GLU A 223 76.31 -25.63 12.30
CA GLU A 223 76.50 -26.82 13.16
C GLU A 223 77.44 -27.84 12.52
N ALA A 224 77.32 -28.08 11.21
CA ALA A 224 78.23 -28.96 10.48
C ALA A 224 79.66 -28.41 10.44
N LEU A 225 79.83 -27.10 10.21
CA LEU A 225 81.13 -26.44 10.22
C LEU A 225 81.81 -26.49 11.59
N VAL A 226 81.04 -26.27 12.66
CA VAL A 226 81.53 -26.37 14.05
C VAL A 226 82.01 -27.79 14.33
N LYS A 227 81.19 -28.81 14.04
CA LYS A 227 81.59 -30.22 14.18
C LYS A 227 82.86 -30.57 13.40
N GLN A 228 83.00 -30.05 12.19
CA GLN A 228 84.20 -30.25 11.37
C GLN A 228 85.44 -29.60 12.02
N LYS A 229 85.30 -28.37 12.52
CA LYS A 229 86.39 -27.64 13.19
C LYS A 229 86.78 -28.30 14.51
N ASP A 230 85.81 -28.73 15.30
CA ASP A 230 86.05 -29.46 16.56
C ASP A 230 86.81 -30.76 16.29
N GLY A 231 86.38 -31.56 15.32
CA GLY A 231 87.10 -32.78 14.93
C GLY A 231 88.53 -32.51 14.43
N SER A 232 88.74 -31.44 13.66
CA SER A 232 90.07 -31.02 13.23
C SER A 232 90.96 -30.56 14.39
N ALA A 233 90.38 -29.83 15.37
CA ALA A 233 91.09 -29.39 16.56
C ALA A 233 91.49 -30.58 17.45
N GLU A 234 90.57 -31.53 17.68
CA GLU A 234 90.85 -32.77 18.42
C GLU A 234 91.98 -33.57 17.78
N GLN A 235 91.98 -33.71 16.45
CA GLN A 235 93.05 -34.40 15.73
C GLN A 235 94.39 -33.68 15.93
N ARG A 236 94.41 -32.35 15.84
CA ARG A 236 95.62 -31.54 16.05
C ARG A 236 96.14 -31.65 17.49
N ILE A 237 95.25 -31.73 18.48
CA ILE A 237 95.62 -31.97 19.89
C ILE A 237 96.27 -33.35 20.02
N LYS A 238 95.69 -34.40 19.42
CA LYS A 238 96.28 -35.76 19.43
C LYS A 238 97.66 -35.79 18.78
N GLU A 239 97.84 -35.08 17.66
CA GLU A 239 99.14 -34.94 16.99
C GLU A 239 100.16 -34.21 17.87
N LEU A 240 99.78 -33.09 18.49
CA LEU A 240 100.63 -32.35 19.43
C LEU A 240 101.01 -33.19 20.65
N GLN A 241 100.08 -33.94 21.24
CA GLN A 241 100.36 -34.86 22.35
C GLN A 241 101.38 -35.94 21.96
N LYS A 242 101.27 -36.49 20.75
CA LYS A 242 102.24 -37.46 20.22
C LYS A 242 103.62 -36.81 20.04
N LEU A 243 103.65 -35.60 19.50
CA LEU A 243 104.89 -34.86 19.26
C LEU A 243 105.56 -34.47 20.58
N LEU A 244 104.78 -34.08 21.60
CA LEU A 244 105.24 -33.82 22.96
C LEU A 244 105.87 -35.07 23.57
N LYS A 245 105.17 -36.22 23.57
CA LYS A 245 105.72 -37.49 24.06
C LYS A 245 107.03 -37.88 23.37
N ASN A 246 107.10 -37.69 22.06
CA ASN A 246 108.32 -37.95 21.29
C ASN A 246 109.46 -36.99 21.71
N SER A 247 109.14 -35.71 21.95
CA SER A 247 110.12 -34.73 22.42
C SER A 247 110.59 -35.04 23.85
N GLU A 248 109.70 -35.43 24.75
CA GLU A 248 110.03 -35.87 26.11
C GLU A 248 110.97 -37.08 26.09
N ALA A 249 110.69 -38.07 25.23
CA ALA A 249 111.57 -39.23 25.06
C ALA A 249 112.95 -38.84 24.49
N ALA A 250 113.00 -37.89 23.56
CA ALA A 250 114.26 -37.38 23.02
C ALA A 250 115.06 -36.61 24.08
N VAL A 251 114.41 -35.77 24.89
CA VAL A 251 115.03 -35.06 26.02
C VAL A 251 115.56 -36.04 27.04
N ALA A 252 114.78 -37.03 27.48
CA ALA A 252 115.24 -38.05 28.41
C ALA A 252 116.46 -38.84 27.89
N LYS A 253 116.52 -39.09 26.57
CA LYS A 253 117.69 -39.71 25.92
C LYS A 253 118.91 -38.78 25.91
N LEU A 254 118.72 -37.49 25.67
CA LEU A 254 119.80 -36.50 25.74
C LEU A 254 120.31 -36.31 27.18
N GLU A 255 119.40 -36.31 28.16
CA GLU A 255 119.74 -36.26 29.59
C GLU A 255 120.56 -37.48 30.00
N SER A 256 120.16 -38.70 29.60
CA SER A 256 120.95 -39.91 29.90
C SER A 256 122.30 -39.91 29.19
N GLN A 257 122.39 -39.38 27.96
CA GLN A 257 123.66 -39.20 27.27
C GLN A 257 124.57 -38.18 27.99
N ARG A 258 124.02 -37.05 28.46
CA ARG A 258 124.76 -36.08 29.28
C ARG A 258 125.30 -36.75 30.54
N ASP A 259 124.44 -37.44 31.28
CA ASP A 259 124.83 -38.11 32.53
C ASP A 259 125.95 -39.15 32.29
N SER A 260 125.94 -39.82 31.13
CA SER A 260 127.02 -40.75 30.74
C SER A 260 128.34 -40.09 30.35
N LEU A 261 128.33 -38.80 29.96
CA LEU A 261 129.53 -38.03 29.62
C LEU A 261 130.11 -37.27 30.82
N GLU A 262 129.29 -36.99 31.84
CA GLU A 262 129.70 -36.35 33.09
C GLU A 262 130.25 -37.33 34.15
N SER A 263 130.13 -38.65 33.92
CA SER A 263 130.66 -39.73 34.77
C SER A 263 131.97 -40.30 34.26
#